data_AF-A0A661QB10-F1
#
_entry.id   AF-A0A661QB10-F1
#
_cell.length_a   1.000
_cell.length_b   1.000
_cell.length_c   1.000
_cell.angle_alpha   90.00
_cell.angle_beta   90.00
_cell.angle_gamma   90.00
#
_symmetry.space_group_name_H-M   'P 1'
#
loop_
_entity.id
_entity.type
_entity.pdbx_description
1 polymer ?
#
loop_
_entity_poly.entity_id
_entity_poly.type
_entity_poly.pdbx_seq_one_letter_code
_entity_poly.pdbx_strand_id
1 'polypeptide(L)' 'MGNAVRKQSANLSIRGDLLQRAKQQNINLSKTLENRLEQLLRARDREEWLKENREAIEATNAYVESHGLWSDGLRQF' A
#
# COMPACT_ATOMS: atom_id res chain seq x y z
N MET A 1 19.79 14.16 -2.62
CA MET A 1 18.97 15.40 -2.67
C MET A 1 17.54 14.97 -2.98
N GLY A 2 16.65 15.04 -1.98
CA GLY A 2 15.27 14.57 -2.13
C GLY A 2 14.51 15.46 -3.09
N ASN A 3 14.07 14.92 -4.22
CA ASN A 3 13.28 15.65 -5.19
C ASN A 3 11.92 15.95 -4.54
N ALA A 4 11.69 17.20 -4.12
CA ALA A 4 10.41 17.61 -3.57
C ALA A 4 9.35 17.45 -4.66
N VAL A 5 8.51 16.42 -4.52
CA VAL A 5 7.43 16.13 -5.47
C VAL A 5 6.53 17.36 -5.53
N ARG A 6 6.49 18.01 -6.70
CA ARG A 6 5.64 19.19 -6.91
C ARG A 6 4.19 18.74 -6.87
N LYS A 7 3.43 19.27 -5.91
CA LYS A 7 1.98 19.09 -5.88
C LYS A 7 1.37 19.74 -7.11
N GLN A 8 0.59 18.96 -7.86
CA GLN A 8 -0.18 19.46 -8.99
C GLN A 8 -1.63 19.68 -8.55
N SER A 9 -2.25 20.75 -9.02
CA SER A 9 -3.68 20.96 -8.82
C SER A 9 -4.46 19.97 -9.68
N ALA A 10 -5.41 19.28 -9.07
CA ALA A 10 -6.38 18.43 -9.76
C ALA A 10 -7.79 18.99 -9.50
N ASN A 11 -8.54 19.23 -10.59
CA ASN A 11 -9.95 19.58 -10.48
C ASN A 11 -10.75 18.28 -10.32
N LEU A 12 -11.55 18.20 -9.26
CA LEU A 12 -12.31 17.01 -8.91
C LEU A 12 -13.70 17.39 -8.43
N SER A 13 -14.67 16.55 -8.74
CA SER A 13 -16.07 16.72 -8.29
C SER A 13 -16.33 15.80 -7.09
N ILE A 14 -16.80 16.36 -5.98
CA ILE A 14 -17.23 15.62 -4.79
C ILE A 14 -18.67 16.01 -4.46
N ARG A 15 -19.42 15.08 -3.85
CA ARG A 15 -20.72 15.38 -3.27
C ARG A 15 -20.64 16.52 -2.26
N GLY A 16 -21.52 17.51 -2.42
CA GLY A 16 -21.50 18.74 -1.61
C GLY A 16 -21.77 18.52 -0.12
N ASP A 17 -22.61 17.55 0.24
CA ASP A 17 -22.93 17.20 1.63
C ASP A 17 -21.67 16.74 2.39
N LEU A 18 -20.83 15.92 1.76
CA LEU A 18 -19.57 15.47 2.34
C LEU A 18 -18.59 16.62 2.52
N LEU A 19 -18.50 17.51 1.53
CA LEU A 19 -17.61 18.67 1.59
C LEU A 19 -18.00 19.60 2.75
N GLN A 20 -19.30 19.84 2.93
CA GLN A 20 -19.80 20.66 4.05
C GLN A 20 -19.49 20.03 5.40
N ARG A 21 -19.75 18.72 5.55
CA ARG A 21 -19.43 17.99 6.79
C ARG A 21 -17.93 17.98 7.08
N ALA A 22 -17.09 17.80 6.06
CA ALA A 22 -15.65 17.83 6.20
C ALA A 22 -15.15 19.21 6.66
N LYS A 23 -15.69 20.30 6.09
CA LYS A 23 -15.39 21.66 6.52
C LYS A 23 -15.80 21.92 7.96
N GLN A 24 -17.02 21.52 8.35
CA GLN A 24 -17.51 21.66 9.73
C GLN A 24 -16.62 20.94 10.75
N GLN A 25 -16.00 19.84 10.35
CA GLN A 25 -15.09 19.05 11.18
C GLN A 25 -13.62 19.43 11.03
N ASN A 26 -13.30 20.52 10.32
CA ASN A 26 -11.92 20.96 10.03
C ASN A 26 -11.04 19.87 9.39
N ILE A 27 -11.63 18.99 8.58
CA ILE A 27 -10.89 17.94 7.87
C ILE A 27 -10.13 18.57 6.70
N ASN A 28 -8.82 18.35 6.66
CA ASN A 28 -8.00 18.74 5.52
C ASN A 28 -8.23 17.78 4.34
N LEU A 29 -9.08 18.19 3.41
CA LEU A 29 -9.48 17.38 2.26
C LEU A 29 -8.31 16.96 1.39
N SER A 30 -7.37 17.87 1.11
CA SER A 30 -6.20 17.59 0.28
C SER A 30 -5.32 16.51 0.90
N LYS A 31 -4.98 16.65 2.19
CA LYS A 31 -4.18 15.64 2.91
C LYS A 31 -4.90 14.30 3.01
N THR A 32 -6.21 14.32 3.23
CA THR A 32 -7.02 13.10 3.32
C THR A 32 -7.05 12.35 1.99
N LEU A 33 -7.26 13.08 0.89
CA LEU A 33 -7.24 12.52 -0.45
C LEU A 33 -5.88 11.94 -0.81
N GLU A 34 -4.80 12.69 -0.55
CA GLU A 34 -3.42 12.27 -0.80
C GLU A 34 -3.10 10.96 -0.05
N ASN A 35 -3.40 10.90 1.25
CA ASN A 35 -3.18 9.70 2.06
C ASN A 35 -3.99 8.50 1.56
N ARG A 36 -5.25 8.72 1.18
CA ARG A 36 -6.10 7.63 0.66
C ARG A 36 -5.63 7.15 -0.70
N LEU A 37 -5.18 8.05 -1.57
CA LEU A 37 -4.64 7.70 -2.87
C LEU A 37 -3.36 6.88 -2.73
N GLU A 38 -2.45 7.28 -1.84
CA GLU A 38 -1.23 6.51 -1.54
C GLU A 38 -1.56 5.10 -1.04
N GLN A 39 -2.54 4.96 -0.14
CA GLN A 39 -2.99 3.66 0.34
C GLN A 39 -3.53 2.77 -0.78
N LEU A 40 -4.34 3.33 -1.68
CA LEU A 40 -4.91 2.59 -2.81
C LEU A 40 -3.84 2.16 -3.82
N LEU A 41 -2.89 3.04 -4.13
CA LEU A 41 -1.78 2.73 -5.03
C LEU A 41 -0.91 1.62 -4.44
N ARG A 42 -0.50 1.75 -3.17
CA ARG A 42 0.28 0.70 -2.50
C ARG A 42 -0.43 -0.65 -2.43
N ALA A 43 -1.75 -0.64 -2.26
CA ALA A 43 -2.53 -1.88 -2.28
C ALA A 43 -2.50 -2.53 -3.67
N ARG A 44 -2.69 -1.73 -4.73
CA ARG A 44 -2.59 -2.19 -6.13
C ARG A 44 -1.21 -2.73 -6.46
N ASP A 45 -0.16 -1.99 -6.10
CA ASP A 45 1.23 -2.40 -6.35
C ASP A 45 1.54 -3.72 -5.64
N ARG A 46 1.02 -3.92 -4.42
CA ARG A 46 1.17 -5.17 -3.68
C ARG A 46 0.45 -6.33 -4.35
N GLU A 47 -0.78 -6.11 -4.81
CA GLU A 47 -1.55 -7.13 -5.53
C GLU A 47 -0.84 -7.55 -6.81
N GLU A 48 -0.31 -6.59 -7.57
CA GLU A 48 0.46 -6.83 -8.79
C GLU A 48 1.75 -7.58 -8.48
N TRP A 49 2.51 -7.15 -7.48
CA TRP A 49 3.73 -7.84 -7.05
C TRP A 49 3.47 -9.29 -6.64
N LEU A 50 2.41 -9.54 -5.87
CA LEU A 50 2.04 -10.90 -5.46
C LEU A 50 1.69 -11.78 -6.66
N LYS A 51 1.02 -11.21 -7.67
CA LYS A 51 0.68 -11.91 -8.90
C LYS A 51 1.93 -12.26 -9.71
N GLU A 52 2.85 -11.32 -9.86
CA GLU A 52 4.10 -11.52 -10.59
C GLU A 52 5.03 -12.52 -9.90
N ASN A 53 5.08 -12.50 -8.57
CA ASN A 53 5.99 -13.33 -7.78
C ASN A 53 5.38 -14.66 -7.36
N ARG A 54 4.13 -14.96 -7.77
CA ARG A 54 3.40 -16.15 -7.33
C ARG A 54 4.20 -17.43 -7.56
N GLU A 55 4.77 -17.62 -8.75
CA GLU A 55 5.54 -18.83 -9.08
C GLU A 55 6.81 -18.95 -8.21
N ALA A 56 7.51 -17.84 -7.96
CA ALA A 56 8.69 -17.83 -7.11
C ALA A 56 8.33 -18.14 -5.64
N ILE A 57 7.22 -17.59 -5.16
CA ILE A 57 6.68 -17.86 -3.82
C ILE A 57 6.31 -19.34 -3.70
N GLU A 58 5.58 -19.89 -4.67
CA GLU A 58 5.17 -21.31 -4.68
C GLU A 58 6.40 -22.24 -4.70
N ALA A 59 7.38 -21.97 -5.57
CA ALA A 59 8.61 -22.75 -5.63
C ALA A 59 9.40 -22.70 -4.32
N THR A 60 9.48 -21.52 -3.70
CA THR A 60 10.16 -21.34 -2.41
C THR A 60 9.41 -22.08 -1.28
N ASN A 61 8.09 -21.99 -1.25
CA ASN A 61 7.26 -22.70 -0.27
C ASN A 61 7.44 -24.21 -0.39
N ALA A 62 7.40 -24.76 -1.61
CA ALA A 62 7.62 -26.19 -1.85
C ALA A 62 9.03 -26.64 -1.44
N TYR A 63 10.04 -25.80 -1.66
CA TYR A 63 11.41 -26.07 -1.20
C TYR A 63 11.50 -26.11 0.33
N VAL A 64 10.90 -25.14 1.02
CA VAL A 64 10.87 -25.08 2.49
C VAL A 64 10.08 -26.26 3.08
N GLU A 65 8.95 -26.65 2.49
CA GLU A 65 8.18 -27.82 2.94
C GLU A 65 8.98 -29.12 2.82
N SER A 66 9.80 -29.26 1.78
CA SER A 66 10.58 -30.48 1.53
C SER A 66 11.93 -30.51 2.28
N HIS A 67 12.56 -29.37 2.53
CA HIS A 67 13.92 -29.30 3.08
C HIS A 67 14.01 -28.64 4.46
N GLY A 68 12.91 -28.07 4.96
CA GLY A 68 12.90 -27.22 6.16
C GLY A 68 13.53 -25.86 5.92
N LEU A 69 13.57 -25.04 6.96
CA LEU A 69 14.34 -23.79 6.95
C LEU A 69 15.77 -24.06 7.41
N TRP A 70 16.74 -23.39 6.79
CA TRP A 70 18.14 -23.44 7.22
C TRP A 70 18.32 -23.07 8.72
N SER A 71 17.43 -22.25 9.27
CA SER A 71 17.46 -21.81 10.67
C SER A 71 16.72 -22.72 11.65
N ASP A 72 16.13 -23.83 11.21
CA ASP A 72 15.32 -24.70 12.10
C ASP A 72 16.11 -25.27 13.28
N GLY A 73 17.42 -25.46 13.14
CA GLY A 73 18.30 -25.88 14.25
C GLY A 73 18.85 -24.75 15.12
N LEU A 74 18.58 -23.48 14.79
CA LEU A 74 19.14 -22.30 15.47
C LEU A 74 18.11 -21.53 16.30
N ARG A 75 16.82 -21.86 16.20
CA ARG A 75 15.77 -21.24 17.03
C ARG A 75 15.82 -21.80 18.44
N GLN A 76 16.20 -20.96 19.41
CA GLN A 76 16.03 -21.22 20.84
C GLN A 76 14.77 -20.49 21.33
N PHE A 77 13.87 -21.21 22.00
CA PHE A 77 12.67 -20.67 22.67
C PHE A 77 12.89 -20.58 24.18
#